data_AF-A0AAW6R4Q7-F1
#
_entry.id   AF-A0AAW6R4Q7-F1
#
_cell.length_a   1.000
_cell.length_b   1.000
_cell.length_c   1.000
_cell.angle_alpha   90.00
_cell.angle_beta   90.00
_cell.angle_gamma   90.00
#
_symmetry.space_group_name_H-M   'P 1'
#
loop_
_entity.id
_entity.type
_entity.pdbx_description
1 polymer ?
#
loop_
_entity_poly.entity_id
_entity_poly.type
_entity_poly.pdbx_seq_one_letter_code
_entity_poly.pdbx_strand_id
1 'polypeptide(L)'
;MAAVVAIVAVMTLVVGQGLAGAEPAPAPAPAPASPAAPPASPAAPPSAPPSSAAPAAAPAPVPPGKVTNTYWYTDRRVALWVYSPSMNTNIQVQILLARDWHAKPKEKFPQLTMLDGLRAQDDQSGWVLNTKIVDFYKDKNVNVILPIGGESSFYTDWKEPDRGKNYKWETFLMRELPPILENDWRSTDVRGIEGLSMGGSAAMMLAARNPGFYKFAASFSGILQFSSFGMPQAIQFAVRDGGGYDSMKMFGPPSDPAWKEHDPYVLADKLQGTSLYVSSGNGMVGPHDKPSDIPLLATNYSGVGLEMLSRVTSQQFAVQLNRKGIPGQAVYRPSGTHTWPYWEFEMMQAWPQAAAALGLSRDAVACRVDGAFRKLWDANKGDLGGCLTPAYGVPGGKAQDFANGRIFTGPKGPKIVTGAIGGAYVAAGGPGGRLGKPVSNEEPTRDGKGRVNYFEHGRITWTAKDGTEVLK
;
A
#
# COMPACT_ATOMS: atom_id res chain seq x y z
N MET A 1 3.15 -11.36 33.12
CA MET A 1 1.78 -11.44 33.71
C MET A 1 1.28 -10.09 34.22
N ALA A 2 2.06 -9.30 34.98
CA ALA A 2 1.61 -7.98 35.46
C ALA A 2 1.26 -6.96 34.34
N ALA A 3 1.92 -7.03 33.17
CA ALA A 3 1.63 -6.17 32.02
C ALA A 3 0.29 -6.49 31.30
N VAL A 4 -0.20 -7.73 31.42
CA VAL A 4 -1.49 -8.15 30.84
C VAL A 4 -2.66 -7.61 31.66
N VAL A 5 -2.46 -7.45 32.98
CA VAL A 5 -3.45 -6.89 33.91
C VAL A 5 -3.68 -5.39 33.66
N ALA A 6 -2.64 -4.65 33.22
CA ALA A 6 -2.76 -3.23 32.92
C ALA A 6 -3.61 -2.94 31.66
N ILE A 7 -3.55 -3.82 30.65
CA ILE A 7 -4.37 -3.70 29.42
C ILE A 7 -5.85 -3.98 29.74
N VAL A 8 -6.13 -4.95 30.62
CA VAL A 8 -7.51 -5.26 31.05
C VAL A 8 -8.08 -4.14 31.94
N ALA A 9 -7.25 -3.53 32.80
CA ALA A 9 -7.69 -2.45 33.70
C ALA A 9 -8.02 -1.13 33.01
N VAL A 10 -7.33 -0.79 31.91
CA VAL A 10 -7.67 0.41 31.11
C VAL A 10 -8.90 0.16 30.23
N MET A 11 -9.14 -1.07 29.78
CA MET A 11 -10.32 -1.42 28.98
C MET A 11 -11.63 -1.50 29.79
N THR A 12 -11.59 -1.89 31.07
CA THR A 12 -12.80 -1.87 31.92
C THR A 12 -13.27 -0.46 32.26
N LEU A 13 -12.38 0.53 32.28
CA LEU A 13 -12.75 1.94 32.53
C LEU A 13 -13.43 2.62 31.34
N VAL A 14 -13.19 2.16 30.11
CA VAL A 14 -13.82 2.71 28.89
C VAL A 14 -15.15 2.02 28.56
N VAL A 15 -15.38 0.80 29.05
CA VAL A 15 -16.59 0.01 28.78
C VAL A 15 -17.63 0.08 29.92
N GLY A 16 -17.26 0.55 31.12
CA GLY A 16 -18.09 0.47 32.33
C GLY A 16 -19.09 1.61 32.59
N GLN A 17 -19.20 2.64 31.75
CA GLN A 17 -20.21 3.70 31.91
C GLN A 17 -21.15 3.75 30.72
N GLY A 18 -22.01 2.75 30.63
CA GLY A 18 -23.13 2.75 29.73
C GLY A 18 -23.95 1.50 29.94
N LEU A 19 -25.19 1.68 30.43
CA LEU A 19 -26.24 0.68 30.62
C LEU A 19 -26.32 0.05 32.03
N ALA A 20 -26.83 0.83 32.98
CA ALA A 20 -27.77 0.34 33.98
C ALA A 20 -28.91 1.35 34.08
N GLY A 21 -30.15 0.86 34.00
CA GLY A 21 -31.36 1.67 33.85
C GLY A 21 -31.59 2.63 35.02
N ALA A 22 -31.95 3.87 34.68
CA ALA A 22 -32.52 4.84 35.60
C ALA A 22 -33.95 5.14 35.14
N GLU A 23 -34.90 5.02 36.06
CA GLU A 23 -36.28 5.47 35.90
C GLU A 23 -36.35 6.95 35.50
N PRO A 24 -37.39 7.38 34.76
CA PRO A 24 -37.54 8.76 34.34
C PRO A 24 -37.75 9.67 35.55
N ALA A 25 -36.82 10.60 35.78
CA ALA A 25 -36.94 11.65 36.78
C ALA A 25 -38.09 12.63 36.42
N PRO A 26 -38.86 13.13 37.39
CA PRO A 26 -39.95 14.06 37.15
C PRO A 26 -39.44 15.41 36.64
N ALA A 27 -40.26 16.05 35.79
CA ALA A 27 -39.95 17.33 35.17
C ALA A 27 -39.64 18.44 36.20
N PRO A 28 -38.59 19.25 36.00
CA PRO A 28 -38.24 20.32 36.92
C PRO A 28 -39.27 21.46 36.88
N ALA A 29 -39.66 21.94 38.07
CA ALA A 29 -40.53 23.10 38.23
C ALA A 29 -39.84 24.39 37.74
N PRO A 30 -40.58 25.36 37.18
CA PRO A 30 -40.01 26.62 36.71
C PRO A 30 -39.46 27.44 37.87
N ALA A 31 -38.23 27.94 37.71
CA ALA A 31 -37.55 28.79 38.69
C ALA A 31 -38.19 30.19 38.76
N PRO A 32 -38.26 30.83 39.95
CA PRO A 32 -38.81 32.17 40.12
C PRO A 32 -37.91 33.24 39.48
N ALA A 33 -38.54 34.28 38.96
CA ALA A 33 -37.87 35.43 38.34
C ALA A 33 -37.02 36.20 39.35
N SER A 34 -35.74 36.44 39.02
CA SER A 34 -34.85 37.33 39.78
C SER A 34 -34.98 38.79 39.31
N PRO A 35 -34.79 39.78 40.22
CA PRO A 35 -35.02 41.20 39.93
C PRO A 35 -33.94 41.84 39.06
N ALA A 36 -34.32 42.92 38.38
CA ALA A 36 -33.53 43.69 37.43
C ALA A 36 -32.23 44.26 38.02
N ALA A 37 -31.16 44.23 37.21
CA ALA A 37 -29.85 44.80 37.52
C ALA A 37 -29.80 46.33 37.24
N PRO A 38 -28.99 47.10 38.00
CA PRO A 38 -28.82 48.55 37.81
C PRO A 38 -27.94 48.91 36.58
N PRO A 39 -28.01 50.15 36.06
CA PRO A 39 -27.44 50.53 34.77
C PRO A 39 -25.91 50.64 34.76
N ALA A 40 -25.34 50.38 33.57
CA ALA A 40 -23.90 50.30 33.30
C ALA A 40 -23.19 51.65 33.18
N SER A 41 -21.92 51.70 33.59
CA SER A 41 -20.98 52.81 33.35
C SER A 41 -20.29 52.70 31.97
N PRO A 42 -19.76 53.80 31.39
CA PRO A 42 -19.38 53.88 29.98
C PRO A 42 -18.07 53.17 29.62
N ALA A 43 -18.04 52.60 28.41
CA ALA A 43 -16.91 51.85 27.84
C ALA A 43 -15.74 52.74 27.39
N ALA A 44 -14.52 52.21 27.50
CA ALA A 44 -13.29 52.77 26.95
C ALA A 44 -13.19 52.54 25.42
N PRO A 45 -12.47 53.40 24.67
CA PRO A 45 -12.45 53.38 23.20
C PRO A 45 -11.69 52.15 22.61
N PRO A 46 -12.06 51.71 21.40
CA PRO A 46 -11.56 50.46 20.81
C PRO A 46 -10.11 50.59 20.30
N SER A 47 -9.31 49.56 20.57
CA SER A 47 -7.99 49.32 19.98
C SER A 47 -8.10 48.85 18.52
N ALA A 48 -7.12 49.26 17.71
CA ALA A 48 -7.06 49.00 16.27
C ALA A 48 -7.07 47.48 15.92
N PRO A 49 -7.63 47.10 14.75
CA PRO A 49 -7.72 45.69 14.35
C PRO A 49 -6.34 45.10 14.04
N PRO A 50 -6.09 43.81 14.41
CA PRO A 50 -4.86 43.14 14.04
C PRO A 50 -4.78 42.90 12.53
N SER A 51 -3.60 43.21 11.98
CA SER A 51 -3.22 43.01 10.58
C SER A 51 -3.52 41.58 10.11
N SER A 52 -4.18 41.45 8.95
CA SER A 52 -4.44 40.16 8.31
C SER A 52 -3.13 39.45 7.99
N ALA A 53 -2.92 38.28 8.56
CA ALA A 53 -1.81 37.40 8.18
C ALA A 53 -1.91 37.06 6.69
N ALA A 54 -0.81 37.28 5.96
CA ALA A 54 -0.68 36.90 4.56
C ALA A 54 -0.86 35.38 4.39
N PRO A 55 -1.38 34.91 3.24
CA PRO A 55 -1.46 33.48 2.95
C PRO A 55 -0.08 32.83 3.05
N ALA A 56 0.01 31.67 3.70
CA ALA A 56 1.23 30.89 3.78
C ALA A 56 1.78 30.64 2.37
N ALA A 57 3.06 30.97 2.16
CA ALA A 57 3.75 30.72 0.91
C ALA A 57 3.68 29.23 0.55
N ALA A 58 3.43 28.93 -0.74
CA ALA A 58 3.51 27.57 -1.24
C ALA A 58 4.89 26.99 -0.90
N PRO A 59 4.97 25.73 -0.43
CA PRO A 59 6.25 25.11 -0.10
C PRO A 59 7.15 25.10 -1.33
N ALA A 60 8.45 25.36 -1.11
CA ALA A 60 9.46 25.36 -2.16
C ALA A 60 9.41 24.05 -2.98
N PRO A 61 9.66 24.10 -4.31
CA PRO A 61 9.64 22.92 -5.15
C PRO A 61 10.67 21.89 -4.64
N VAL A 62 10.18 20.73 -4.21
CA VAL A 62 11.03 19.60 -3.83
C VAL A 62 11.58 19.00 -5.13
N PRO A 63 12.90 18.86 -5.28
CA PRO A 63 13.48 18.24 -6.47
C PRO A 63 12.93 16.80 -6.60
N PRO A 64 12.58 16.34 -7.81
CA PRO A 64 12.08 14.99 -7.99
C PRO A 64 13.17 13.98 -7.60
N GLY A 65 12.73 12.79 -7.17
CA GLY A 65 13.66 11.68 -6.95
C GLY A 65 14.35 11.27 -8.25
N LYS A 66 15.43 10.49 -8.16
CA LYS A 66 16.14 9.96 -9.32
C LYS A 66 16.34 8.46 -9.21
N VAL A 67 16.01 7.71 -10.26
CA VAL A 67 16.34 6.28 -10.33
C VAL A 67 17.85 6.13 -10.46
N THR A 68 18.46 5.46 -9.48
CA THR A 68 19.91 5.17 -9.41
C THR A 68 20.22 3.75 -9.86
N ASN A 69 19.29 2.82 -9.65
CA ASN A 69 19.44 1.43 -10.10
C ASN A 69 18.08 0.85 -10.50
N THR A 70 18.09 -0.15 -11.39
CA THR A 70 16.91 -0.90 -11.81
C THR A 70 17.27 -2.37 -11.91
N TYR A 71 16.46 -3.22 -11.29
CA TYR A 71 16.63 -4.67 -11.30
C TYR A 71 15.33 -5.37 -11.67
N TRP A 72 15.36 -6.26 -12.66
CA TRP A 72 14.18 -6.98 -13.13
C TRP A 72 14.18 -8.40 -12.56
N TYR A 73 13.25 -8.69 -11.64
CA TYR A 73 13.04 -10.04 -11.10
C TYR A 73 12.37 -10.96 -12.12
N THR A 74 11.46 -10.40 -12.91
CA THR A 74 10.79 -11.08 -14.04
C THR A 74 10.57 -10.07 -15.15
N ASP A 75 9.89 -10.46 -16.24
CA ASP A 75 9.49 -9.51 -17.29
C ASP A 75 8.40 -8.52 -16.83
N ARG A 76 7.74 -8.75 -15.69
CA ARG A 76 6.68 -7.88 -15.13
C ARG A 76 6.86 -7.48 -13.67
N ARG A 77 7.95 -7.89 -13.01
CA ARG A 77 8.30 -7.45 -11.65
C ARG A 77 9.68 -6.81 -11.66
N VAL A 78 9.74 -5.54 -11.27
CA VAL A 78 10.96 -4.72 -11.31
C VAL A 78 11.15 -3.99 -9.98
N ALA A 79 12.39 -3.81 -9.55
CA ALA A 79 12.79 -2.95 -8.43
C ALA A 79 13.54 -1.74 -8.94
N LEU A 80 13.16 -0.57 -8.43
CA LEU A 80 13.85 0.70 -8.64
C LEU A 80 14.51 1.12 -7.33
N TRP A 81 15.75 1.59 -7.38
CA TRP A 81 16.31 2.36 -6.28
C TRP A 81 16.16 3.83 -6.64
N VAL A 82 15.33 4.54 -5.89
CA VAL A 82 15.05 5.95 -6.09
C VAL A 82 15.78 6.73 -5.02
N TYR A 83 16.74 7.57 -5.42
CA TYR A 83 17.33 8.54 -4.51
C TYR A 83 16.28 9.58 -4.13
N SER A 84 15.98 9.66 -2.83
CA SER A 84 15.08 10.65 -2.23
C SER A 84 15.90 11.83 -1.70
N PRO A 85 15.75 13.04 -2.26
CA PRO A 85 16.41 14.24 -1.71
C PRO A 85 15.98 14.55 -0.27
N SER A 86 14.70 14.38 0.07
CA SER A 86 14.19 14.67 1.41
C SER A 86 14.71 13.71 2.49
N MET A 87 14.96 12.43 2.13
CA MET A 87 15.53 11.44 3.06
C MET A 87 17.04 11.25 2.91
N ASN A 88 17.65 11.83 1.88
CA ASN A 88 19.06 11.68 1.52
C ASN A 88 19.51 10.21 1.45
N THR A 89 18.68 9.34 0.86
CA THR A 89 18.97 7.91 0.73
C THR A 89 18.27 7.31 -0.49
N ASN A 90 18.75 6.15 -0.94
CA ASN A 90 18.07 5.36 -1.96
C ASN A 90 16.97 4.53 -1.31
N ILE A 91 15.76 4.63 -1.86
CA ILE A 91 14.58 3.88 -1.44
C ILE A 91 14.26 2.88 -2.52
N GLN A 92 14.18 1.60 -2.14
CA GLN A 92 13.73 0.60 -3.09
C GLN A 92 12.20 0.69 -3.26
N VAL A 93 11.74 0.70 -4.50
CA VAL A 93 10.33 0.62 -4.87
C VAL A 93 10.18 -0.53 -5.85
N GLN A 94 9.40 -1.54 -5.47
CA GLN A 94 9.05 -2.63 -6.38
C GLN A 94 7.78 -2.29 -7.15
N ILE A 95 7.71 -2.70 -8.41
CA ILE A 95 6.56 -2.49 -9.28
C ILE A 95 6.14 -3.83 -9.86
N LEU A 96 4.86 -4.16 -9.71
CA LEU A 96 4.20 -5.18 -10.52
C LEU A 96 3.56 -4.46 -11.70
N LEU A 97 4.10 -4.70 -12.90
CA LEU A 97 3.69 -4.00 -14.10
C LEU A 97 2.37 -4.55 -14.62
N ALA A 98 1.55 -3.65 -15.17
CA ALA A 98 0.29 -3.96 -15.80
C ALA A 98 0.41 -5.12 -16.83
N ARG A 99 -0.64 -5.95 -16.91
CA ARG A 99 -0.74 -7.09 -17.82
C ARG A 99 -0.27 -6.76 -19.24
N ASP A 100 -0.79 -5.67 -19.82
CA ASP A 100 -0.56 -5.31 -21.21
C ASP A 100 0.70 -4.45 -21.42
N TRP A 101 1.60 -4.34 -20.41
CA TRP A 101 2.81 -3.51 -20.46
C TRP A 101 3.61 -3.69 -21.76
N HIS A 102 3.89 -4.94 -22.13
CA HIS A 102 4.69 -5.23 -23.33
C HIS A 102 3.87 -5.21 -24.61
N ALA A 103 2.63 -5.70 -24.56
CA ALA A 103 1.73 -5.73 -25.71
C ALA A 103 1.33 -4.32 -26.20
N LYS A 104 1.28 -3.35 -25.28
CA LYS A 104 0.93 -1.96 -25.55
C LYS A 104 2.03 -1.01 -25.06
N PRO A 105 3.16 -0.90 -25.78
CA PRO A 105 4.35 -0.19 -25.31
C PRO A 105 4.17 1.34 -25.19
N LYS A 106 3.08 1.90 -25.75
CA LYS A 106 2.75 3.34 -25.69
C LYS A 106 1.64 3.68 -24.69
N GLU A 107 0.94 2.68 -24.16
CA GLU A 107 -0.15 2.90 -23.22
C GLU A 107 0.42 3.20 -21.82
N LYS A 108 -0.29 4.04 -21.07
CA LYS A 108 -0.05 4.30 -19.64
C LYS A 108 -1.14 3.64 -18.81
N PHE A 109 -0.80 3.23 -17.59
CA PHE A 109 -1.67 2.45 -16.71
C PHE A 109 -1.98 3.20 -15.41
N PRO A 110 -3.16 3.05 -14.79
CA PRO A 110 -3.39 3.52 -13.42
C PRO A 110 -2.42 2.86 -12.45
N GLN A 111 -2.21 3.49 -11.30
CA GLN A 111 -1.31 3.00 -10.27
C GLN A 111 -2.03 2.74 -8.96
N LEU A 112 -1.62 1.68 -8.26
CA LEU A 112 -2.12 1.32 -6.94
C LEU A 112 -0.94 1.14 -5.99
N THR A 113 -0.75 2.11 -5.10
CA THR A 113 0.30 2.06 -4.08
C THR A 113 -0.13 1.18 -2.93
N MET A 114 0.66 0.17 -2.59
CA MET A 114 0.37 -0.80 -1.53
C MET A 114 1.43 -0.71 -0.43
N LEU A 115 0.98 -0.21 0.73
CA LEU A 115 1.80 0.08 1.89
C LEU A 115 1.88 -1.12 2.84
N ASP A 116 3.07 -1.34 3.39
CA ASP A 116 3.36 -2.43 4.31
C ASP A 116 2.98 -2.07 5.75
N GLY A 117 3.05 -3.06 6.63
CA GLY A 117 2.76 -2.91 8.06
C GLY A 117 3.92 -2.33 8.86
N LEU A 118 3.72 -2.33 10.18
CA LEU A 118 4.65 -1.73 11.15
C LEU A 118 6.07 -2.30 11.08
N ARG A 119 6.20 -3.59 10.73
CA ARG A 119 7.47 -4.35 10.66
C ARG A 119 7.97 -4.53 9.22
N ALA A 120 7.78 -3.52 8.38
CA ALA A 120 8.23 -3.52 6.98
C ALA A 120 9.74 -3.81 6.90
N GLN A 121 10.12 -4.77 6.05
CA GLN A 121 11.52 -5.18 5.87
C GLN A 121 12.22 -4.33 4.81
N ASP A 122 13.54 -4.14 4.95
CA ASP A 122 14.35 -3.32 4.04
C ASP A 122 14.74 -4.07 2.73
N ASP A 123 14.40 -5.36 2.58
CA ASP A 123 14.77 -6.20 1.43
C ASP A 123 13.61 -6.51 0.48
N GLN A 124 12.40 -6.75 0.99
CA GLN A 124 11.23 -7.10 0.19
C GLN A 124 9.92 -6.72 0.89
N SER A 125 8.92 -6.35 0.09
CA SER A 125 7.58 -6.04 0.61
C SER A 125 6.97 -7.29 1.23
N GLY A 126 6.44 -7.15 2.43
CA GLY A 126 5.71 -8.18 3.15
C GLY A 126 4.54 -8.74 2.33
N TRP A 127 3.91 -7.90 1.48
CA TRP A 127 2.88 -8.35 0.54
C TRP A 127 3.40 -9.44 -0.38
N VAL A 128 4.60 -9.29 -0.95
CA VAL A 128 5.17 -10.30 -1.85
C VAL A 128 5.66 -11.52 -1.08
N LEU A 129 6.18 -11.34 0.13
CA LEU A 129 6.70 -12.44 0.96
C LEU A 129 5.60 -13.37 1.48
N ASN A 130 4.43 -12.82 1.79
CA ASN A 130 3.42 -13.53 2.58
C ASN A 130 2.07 -13.72 1.88
N THR A 131 1.94 -13.29 0.62
CA THR A 131 0.68 -13.39 -0.14
C THR A 131 0.93 -13.80 -1.60
N LYS A 132 -0.14 -14.04 -2.36
CA LYS A 132 -0.08 -14.31 -3.80
C LYS A 132 -0.31 -13.07 -4.65
N ILE A 133 0.04 -11.89 -4.14
CA ILE A 133 -0.17 -10.60 -4.83
C ILE A 133 0.39 -10.56 -6.26
N VAL A 134 1.56 -11.18 -6.50
CA VAL A 134 2.17 -11.24 -7.84
C VAL A 134 1.29 -12.03 -8.82
N ASP A 135 0.74 -13.15 -8.36
CA ASP A 135 -0.19 -13.95 -9.15
C ASP A 135 -1.55 -13.29 -9.31
N PHE A 136 -2.02 -12.58 -8.27
CA PHE A 136 -3.29 -11.88 -8.31
C PHE A 136 -3.25 -10.73 -9.31
N TYR A 137 -2.17 -9.93 -9.38
CA TYR A 137 -2.13 -8.74 -10.24
C TYR A 137 -1.62 -8.96 -11.66
N LYS A 138 -1.04 -10.13 -11.99
CA LYS A 138 -0.47 -10.38 -13.34
C LYS A 138 -1.47 -10.26 -14.48
N ASP A 139 -2.77 -10.38 -14.22
CA ASP A 139 -3.84 -10.31 -15.21
C ASP A 139 -4.60 -8.97 -15.22
N LYS A 140 -4.14 -7.96 -14.47
CA LYS A 140 -4.77 -6.65 -14.33
C LYS A 140 -3.95 -5.56 -15.00
N ASN A 141 -4.61 -4.60 -15.65
CA ASN A 141 -3.96 -3.43 -16.26
C ASN A 141 -3.71 -2.29 -15.25
N VAL A 142 -3.00 -2.59 -14.16
CA VAL A 142 -2.60 -1.63 -13.12
C VAL A 142 -1.12 -1.81 -12.81
N ASN A 143 -0.41 -0.70 -12.59
CA ASN A 143 0.93 -0.73 -12.00
C ASN A 143 0.78 -0.76 -10.47
N VAL A 144 1.15 -1.87 -9.83
CA VAL A 144 1.13 -1.96 -8.36
C VAL A 144 2.48 -1.50 -7.82
N ILE A 145 2.47 -0.47 -6.98
CA ILE A 145 3.66 0.19 -6.44
C ILE A 145 3.86 -0.27 -4.99
N LEU A 146 5.03 -0.83 -4.70
CA LEU A 146 5.38 -1.44 -3.41
C LEU A 146 6.63 -0.75 -2.86
N PRO A 147 6.49 0.35 -2.08
CA PRO A 147 7.60 0.96 -1.38
C PRO A 147 8.18 -0.02 -0.34
N ILE A 148 9.50 -0.16 -0.29
CA ILE A 148 10.20 -1.14 0.54
C ILE A 148 10.82 -0.47 1.77
N GLY A 149 10.78 -1.15 2.91
CA GLY A 149 11.26 -0.64 4.19
C GLY A 149 10.30 0.37 4.83
N GLY A 150 10.86 1.22 5.70
CA GLY A 150 10.08 2.22 6.44
C GLY A 150 9.43 1.66 7.69
N GLU A 151 10.11 0.73 8.38
CA GLU A 151 9.70 0.20 9.68
C GLU A 151 9.24 1.33 10.63
N SER A 152 8.05 1.17 11.20
CA SER A 152 7.37 2.13 12.08
C SER A 152 7.13 3.55 11.53
N SER A 153 7.42 3.82 10.26
CA SER A 153 7.40 5.18 9.72
C SER A 153 6.02 5.85 9.64
N PHE A 154 4.93 5.06 9.69
CA PHE A 154 3.57 5.50 9.35
C PHE A 154 3.46 6.18 7.98
N TYR A 155 4.47 5.98 7.11
CA TYR A 155 4.64 6.66 5.84
C TYR A 155 4.40 8.18 5.90
N THR A 156 4.84 8.82 6.99
CA THR A 156 4.69 10.27 7.23
C THR A 156 6.05 10.98 7.22
N ASP A 157 6.00 12.31 7.22
CA ASP A 157 7.16 13.15 7.47
C ASP A 157 7.36 13.35 8.98
N TRP A 158 8.44 12.79 9.51
CA TRP A 158 8.77 12.88 10.94
C TRP A 158 9.36 14.25 11.26
N LYS A 159 9.11 14.77 12.47
CA LYS A 159 9.70 16.03 12.93
C LYS A 159 11.20 15.92 13.13
N GLU A 160 11.63 14.82 13.73
CA GLU A 160 13.03 14.57 14.08
C GLU A 160 13.50 13.20 13.59
N PRO A 161 14.78 13.05 13.20
CA PRO A 161 15.37 11.75 12.92
C PRO A 161 15.34 10.84 14.16
N ASP A 162 15.15 9.55 13.94
CA ASP A 162 15.21 8.55 15.00
C ASP A 162 15.88 7.26 14.54
N ARG A 163 16.63 6.62 15.43
CA ARG A 163 17.33 5.35 15.18
C ARG A 163 18.12 5.30 13.86
N GLY A 164 18.74 6.41 13.49
CA GLY A 164 19.53 6.52 12.25
C GLY A 164 18.68 6.62 10.97
N LYS A 165 17.36 6.82 11.08
CA LYS A 165 16.44 7.04 9.97
C LYS A 165 15.90 8.46 10.02
N ASN A 166 15.85 9.13 8.86
CA ASN A 166 15.20 10.42 8.68
C ASN A 166 13.99 10.21 7.77
N TYR A 167 12.82 9.98 8.36
CA TYR A 167 11.62 9.63 7.60
C TYR A 167 10.93 10.87 7.03
N LYS A 168 10.87 10.94 5.70
CA LYS A 168 10.12 11.93 4.91
C LYS A 168 9.24 11.24 3.87
N TRP A 169 8.51 10.22 4.32
CA TRP A 169 7.77 9.31 3.46
C TRP A 169 6.57 9.96 2.78
N GLU A 170 5.89 10.91 3.43
CA GLU A 170 4.79 11.64 2.79
C GLU A 170 5.37 12.46 1.63
N THR A 171 6.48 13.19 1.85
CA THR A 171 7.17 13.92 0.78
C THR A 171 7.59 12.99 -0.35
N PHE A 172 8.22 11.85 -0.05
CA PHE A 172 8.65 10.89 -1.07
C PHE A 172 7.48 10.35 -1.91
N LEU A 173 6.43 9.83 -1.26
CA LEU A 173 5.30 9.20 -1.92
C LEU A 173 4.44 10.20 -2.70
N MET A 174 4.36 11.45 -2.24
CA MET A 174 3.46 12.45 -2.82
C MET A 174 4.14 13.37 -3.83
N ARG A 175 5.47 13.58 -3.73
CA ARG A 175 6.17 14.61 -4.52
C ARG A 175 7.35 14.08 -5.32
N GLU A 176 8.10 13.12 -4.78
CA GLU A 176 9.36 12.67 -5.40
C GLU A 176 9.15 11.45 -6.32
N LEU A 177 8.33 10.49 -5.89
CA LEU A 177 8.07 9.24 -6.62
C LEU A 177 7.08 9.39 -7.78
N PRO A 178 5.94 10.10 -7.66
CA PRO A 178 4.94 10.16 -8.73
C PRO A 178 5.48 10.68 -10.08
N PRO A 179 6.32 11.74 -10.14
CA PRO A 179 6.90 12.18 -11.41
C PRO A 179 7.73 11.10 -12.12
N ILE A 180 8.47 10.26 -11.38
CA ILE A 180 9.24 9.14 -11.95
C ILE A 180 8.28 8.11 -12.53
N LEU A 181 7.26 7.74 -11.78
CA LEU A 181 6.29 6.73 -12.20
C LEU A 181 5.52 7.18 -13.46
N GLU A 182 5.13 8.45 -13.50
CA GLU A 182 4.29 8.99 -14.57
C GLU A 182 5.05 9.32 -15.85
N ASN A 183 6.32 9.71 -15.75
CA ASN A 183 7.15 10.02 -16.92
C ASN A 183 7.87 8.79 -17.47
N ASP A 184 8.49 7.99 -16.60
CA ASP A 184 9.44 6.95 -17.01
C ASP A 184 8.85 5.54 -16.94
N TRP A 185 7.87 5.31 -16.04
CA TRP A 185 7.26 3.99 -15.82
C TRP A 185 5.81 3.90 -16.28
N ARG A 186 5.41 4.79 -17.19
CA ARG A 186 4.11 4.80 -17.88
C ARG A 186 2.92 4.62 -16.93
N SER A 187 2.99 5.21 -15.73
CA SER A 187 1.82 5.37 -14.89
C SER A 187 1.01 6.61 -15.31
N THR A 188 -0.29 6.58 -15.08
CA THR A 188 -1.17 7.76 -15.17
C THR A 188 -1.24 8.46 -13.81
N ASP A 189 -1.90 9.62 -13.78
CA ASP A 189 -2.27 10.33 -12.56
C ASP A 189 -3.57 9.79 -11.91
N VAL A 190 -4.13 8.68 -12.41
CA VAL A 190 -5.20 7.94 -11.75
C VAL A 190 -4.56 6.99 -10.73
N ARG A 191 -4.68 7.36 -9.45
CA ARG A 191 -3.96 6.71 -8.35
C ARG A 191 -4.93 6.10 -7.33
N GLY A 192 -4.58 4.94 -6.81
CA GLY A 192 -5.17 4.35 -5.61
C GLY A 192 -4.08 4.16 -4.56
N ILE A 193 -4.47 4.11 -3.30
CA ILE A 193 -3.59 3.78 -2.18
C ILE A 193 -4.26 2.78 -1.25
N GLU A 194 -3.54 1.74 -0.85
CA GLU A 194 -4.03 0.78 0.13
C GLU A 194 -2.91 0.27 1.01
N GLY A 195 -3.26 -0.34 2.14
CA GLY A 195 -2.27 -0.92 3.02
C GLY A 195 -2.88 -1.62 4.21
N LEU A 196 -2.04 -2.37 4.91
CA LEU A 196 -2.41 -3.08 6.14
C LEU A 196 -1.82 -2.40 7.37
N SER A 197 -2.47 -2.52 8.53
CA SER A 197 -1.94 -2.05 9.81
C SER A 197 -1.48 -0.58 9.72
N MET A 198 -0.21 -0.29 10.03
CA MET A 198 0.45 1.00 9.79
C MET A 198 0.20 1.56 8.38
N GLY A 199 0.38 0.76 7.33
CA GLY A 199 0.14 1.15 5.95
C GLY A 199 -1.34 1.45 5.68
N GLY A 200 -2.26 0.76 6.34
CA GLY A 200 -3.69 1.03 6.24
C GLY A 200 -4.09 2.34 6.93
N SER A 201 -3.44 2.68 8.05
CA SER A 201 -3.57 3.99 8.69
C SER A 201 -3.01 5.09 7.77
N ALA A 202 -1.83 4.86 7.21
CA ALA A 202 -1.16 5.78 6.31
C ALA A 202 -1.94 6.02 5.02
N ALA A 203 -2.56 4.99 4.43
CA ALA A 203 -3.36 5.13 3.22
C ALA A 203 -4.51 6.13 3.41
N MET A 204 -5.24 6.02 4.52
CA MET A 204 -6.33 6.95 4.85
C MET A 204 -5.82 8.34 5.22
N MET A 205 -4.73 8.41 6.01
CA MET A 205 -4.07 9.67 6.36
C MET A 205 -3.61 10.44 5.11
N LEU A 206 -2.84 9.80 4.23
CA LEU A 206 -2.28 10.42 3.02
C LEU A 206 -3.38 10.85 2.06
N ALA A 207 -4.44 10.05 1.89
CA ALA A 207 -5.60 10.43 1.08
C ALA A 207 -6.34 11.65 1.66
N ALA A 208 -6.51 11.72 2.98
CA ALA A 208 -7.19 12.83 3.64
C ALA A 208 -6.33 14.11 3.65
N ARG A 209 -5.02 13.98 3.77
CA ARG A 209 -4.07 15.10 3.73
C ARG A 209 -3.85 15.65 2.33
N ASN A 210 -4.10 14.84 1.30
CA ASN A 210 -3.91 15.21 -0.10
C ASN A 210 -5.20 14.98 -0.92
N PRO A 211 -6.27 15.76 -0.67
CA PRO A 211 -7.57 15.55 -1.29
C PRO A 211 -7.51 15.57 -2.82
N GLY A 212 -8.17 14.60 -3.46
CA GLY A 212 -8.23 14.48 -4.91
C GLY A 212 -7.00 13.81 -5.55
N PHE A 213 -5.91 13.59 -4.82
CA PHE A 213 -4.71 12.92 -5.33
C PHE A 213 -4.94 11.43 -5.59
N TYR A 214 -5.69 10.76 -4.71
CA TYR A 214 -6.08 9.36 -4.84
C TYR A 214 -7.58 9.25 -5.16
N LYS A 215 -7.93 8.42 -6.14
CA LYS A 215 -9.33 8.06 -6.48
C LYS A 215 -9.86 6.93 -5.59
N PHE A 216 -8.97 6.14 -5.02
CA PHE A 216 -9.27 5.02 -4.15
C PHE A 216 -8.35 5.01 -2.93
N ALA A 217 -8.90 4.74 -1.75
CA ALA A 217 -8.14 4.51 -0.53
C ALA A 217 -8.68 3.29 0.23
N ALA A 218 -7.81 2.35 0.60
CA ALA A 218 -8.19 1.21 1.44
C ALA A 218 -7.33 1.03 2.69
N SER A 219 -7.99 0.64 3.78
CA SER A 219 -7.34 0.36 5.07
C SER A 219 -7.72 -1.04 5.54
N PHE A 220 -6.72 -1.93 5.61
CA PHE A 220 -6.88 -3.30 6.12
C PHE A 220 -6.34 -3.39 7.54
N SER A 221 -7.21 -3.50 8.53
CA SER A 221 -6.85 -3.51 9.95
C SER A 221 -5.98 -2.31 10.38
N GLY A 222 -6.25 -1.12 9.84
CA GLY A 222 -5.57 0.13 10.23
C GLY A 222 -6.12 0.73 11.53
N ILE A 223 -5.30 1.55 12.19
CA ILE A 223 -5.72 2.42 13.28
C ILE A 223 -6.14 3.75 12.67
N LEU A 224 -7.43 4.07 12.70
CA LEU A 224 -7.97 5.24 11.98
C LEU A 224 -8.21 6.46 12.88
N GLN A 225 -7.62 6.48 14.07
CA GLN A 225 -7.60 7.61 15.00
C GLN A 225 -6.22 7.76 15.62
N PHE A 226 -5.64 8.94 15.56
CA PHE A 226 -4.29 9.19 16.07
C PHE A 226 -4.30 10.09 17.31
N SER A 227 -5.26 11.00 17.40
CA SER A 227 -5.27 12.10 18.38
C SER A 227 -6.31 11.95 19.49
N SER A 228 -7.22 10.99 19.37
CA SER A 228 -8.19 10.67 20.43
C SER A 228 -7.49 10.27 21.74
N PHE A 229 -8.17 10.45 22.86
CA PHE A 229 -7.62 10.11 24.17
C PHE A 229 -7.09 8.68 24.22
N GLY A 230 -5.83 8.50 24.62
CA GLY A 230 -5.15 7.20 24.68
C GLY A 230 -4.50 6.74 23.38
N MET A 231 -4.86 7.32 22.22
CA MET A 231 -4.32 6.89 20.92
C MET A 231 -2.86 7.24 20.70
N PRO A 232 -2.35 8.44 21.09
CA PRO A 232 -0.93 8.71 21.02
C PRO A 232 -0.08 7.71 21.82
N GLN A 233 -0.57 7.26 22.98
CA GLN A 233 0.11 6.26 23.81
C GLN A 233 0.07 4.87 23.17
N ALA A 234 -1.04 4.48 22.54
CA ALA A 234 -1.13 3.22 21.81
C ALA A 234 -0.20 3.20 20.59
N ILE A 235 -0.11 4.31 19.84
CA ILE A 235 0.81 4.46 18.72
C ILE A 235 2.26 4.45 19.22
N GLN A 236 2.57 5.14 20.32
CA GLN A 236 3.88 5.07 20.98
C GLN A 236 4.27 3.63 21.33
N PHE A 237 3.34 2.85 21.88
CA PHE A 237 3.57 1.45 22.19
C PHE A 237 3.86 0.65 20.91
N ALA A 238 3.06 0.84 19.86
CA ALA A 238 3.25 0.17 18.58
C ALA A 238 4.64 0.49 17.99
N VAL A 239 5.01 1.76 17.81
CA VAL A 239 6.30 2.12 17.21
C VAL A 239 7.51 1.69 18.06
N ARG A 240 7.34 1.56 19.39
CA ARG A 240 8.35 0.96 20.28
C ARG A 240 8.47 -0.55 20.09
N ASP A 241 7.36 -1.26 19.89
CA ASP A 241 7.39 -2.70 19.60
C ASP A 241 7.93 -2.98 18.19
N GLY A 242 7.56 -2.16 17.21
CA GLY A 242 7.98 -2.25 15.81
C GLY A 242 9.35 -1.66 15.51
N GLY A 243 10.34 -1.91 16.36
CA GLY A 243 11.72 -1.46 16.13
C GLY A 243 12.22 -0.39 17.10
N GLY A 244 11.46 -0.08 18.16
CA GLY A 244 11.91 0.72 19.31
C GLY A 244 11.88 2.24 19.09
N TYR A 245 11.18 2.71 18.07
CA TYR A 245 11.10 4.12 17.71
C TYR A 245 10.32 4.95 18.73
N ASP A 246 10.44 6.27 18.61
CA ASP A 246 9.74 7.24 19.45
C ASP A 246 8.71 8.06 18.67
N SER A 247 7.41 7.90 18.99
CA SER A 247 6.35 8.67 18.32
C SER A 247 6.42 10.18 18.61
N MET A 248 7.11 10.56 19.69
CA MET A 248 7.42 11.96 20.00
C MET A 248 8.31 12.60 18.93
N LYS A 249 9.18 11.83 18.28
CA LYS A 249 9.99 12.32 17.15
C LYS A 249 9.22 12.32 15.84
N MET A 250 8.17 11.51 15.74
CA MET A 250 7.26 11.49 14.60
C MET A 250 6.37 12.74 14.57
N PHE A 251 5.58 12.97 15.63
CA PHE A 251 4.57 14.04 15.68
C PHE A 251 4.76 15.04 16.83
N GLY A 252 5.76 14.88 17.69
CA GLY A 252 5.88 15.69 18.91
C GLY A 252 5.04 15.13 20.07
N PRO A 253 4.94 15.88 21.19
CA PRO A 253 4.13 15.47 22.33
C PRO A 253 2.66 15.20 21.95
N PRO A 254 1.90 14.39 22.71
CA PRO A 254 0.49 14.13 22.41
C PRO A 254 -0.40 15.38 22.31
N SER A 255 0.03 16.51 22.88
CA SER A 255 -0.62 17.81 22.76
C SER A 255 -0.28 18.57 21.47
N ASP A 256 0.69 18.09 20.70
CA ASP A 256 1.16 18.72 19.47
C ASP A 256 0.08 18.65 18.38
N PRO A 257 -0.21 19.76 17.67
CA PRO A 257 -1.20 19.78 16.59
C PRO A 257 -0.96 18.73 15.50
N ALA A 258 0.29 18.31 15.27
CA ALA A 258 0.64 17.34 14.25
C ALA A 258 -0.16 16.02 14.39
N TRP A 259 -0.50 15.59 15.60
CA TRP A 259 -1.34 14.40 15.80
C TRP A 259 -2.71 14.54 15.12
N LYS A 260 -3.36 15.70 15.24
CA LYS A 260 -4.66 15.99 14.60
C LYS A 260 -4.52 16.24 13.10
N GLU A 261 -3.43 16.86 12.69
CA GLU A 261 -3.12 17.12 11.28
C GLU A 261 -2.87 15.83 10.48
N HIS A 262 -2.59 14.71 11.15
CA HIS A 262 -2.39 13.41 10.53
C HIS A 262 -3.48 12.39 10.88
N ASP A 263 -4.50 12.78 11.67
CA ASP A 263 -5.54 11.87 12.13
C ASP A 263 -6.62 11.66 11.05
N PRO A 264 -6.79 10.44 10.50
CA PRO A 264 -7.82 10.19 9.48
C PRO A 264 -9.24 10.54 9.94
N TYR A 265 -9.57 10.30 11.22
CA TYR A 265 -10.90 10.58 11.77
C TYR A 265 -11.20 12.07 11.85
N VAL A 266 -10.21 12.87 12.24
CA VAL A 266 -10.34 14.33 12.29
C VAL A 266 -10.48 14.89 10.87
N LEU A 267 -9.73 14.33 9.92
CA LEU A 267 -9.69 14.77 8.53
C LEU A 267 -10.75 14.11 7.63
N ALA A 268 -11.73 13.40 8.19
CA ALA A 268 -12.66 12.57 7.42
C ALA A 268 -13.41 13.34 6.31
N ASP A 269 -13.69 14.64 6.52
CA ASP A 269 -14.32 15.52 5.52
C ASP A 269 -13.48 15.68 4.24
N LYS A 270 -12.15 15.61 4.38
CA LYS A 270 -11.22 15.73 3.26
C LYS A 270 -11.17 14.51 2.35
N LEU A 271 -11.85 13.42 2.71
CA LEU A 271 -11.96 12.21 1.89
C LEU A 271 -13.15 12.24 0.92
N GLN A 272 -13.92 13.34 0.89
CA GLN A 272 -15.00 13.51 -0.06
C GLN A 272 -14.50 13.32 -1.51
N GLY A 273 -15.16 12.43 -2.25
CA GLY A 273 -14.82 12.13 -3.64
C GLY A 273 -13.77 11.02 -3.82
N THR A 274 -13.18 10.52 -2.74
CA THR A 274 -12.34 9.32 -2.76
C THR A 274 -13.20 8.08 -2.49
N SER A 275 -13.02 7.02 -3.27
CA SER A 275 -13.67 5.73 -3.00
C SER A 275 -12.98 5.02 -1.84
N LEU A 276 -13.68 4.79 -0.73
CA LEU A 276 -13.11 4.27 0.51
C LEU A 276 -13.49 2.80 0.78
N TYR A 277 -12.50 1.99 1.16
CA TYR A 277 -12.69 0.64 1.70
C TYR A 277 -12.00 0.52 3.06
N VAL A 278 -12.72 0.07 4.07
CA VAL A 278 -12.20 -0.10 5.43
C VAL A 278 -12.54 -1.51 5.88
N SER A 279 -11.54 -2.32 6.21
CA SER A 279 -11.77 -3.61 6.84
C SER A 279 -11.05 -3.74 8.17
N SER A 280 -11.65 -4.51 9.07
CA SER A 280 -11.03 -4.97 10.30
C SER A 280 -11.72 -6.25 10.78
N GLY A 281 -10.95 -7.15 11.36
CA GLY A 281 -11.43 -8.33 12.05
C GLY A 281 -11.91 -7.97 13.46
N ASN A 282 -11.68 -8.86 14.42
CA ASN A 282 -12.02 -8.63 15.82
C ASN A 282 -11.05 -9.26 16.81
N GLY A 283 -9.91 -9.76 16.32
CA GLY A 283 -8.89 -10.44 17.12
C GLY A 283 -9.26 -11.87 17.53
N MET A 284 -10.47 -12.34 17.20
CA MET A 284 -10.85 -13.74 17.44
C MET A 284 -10.22 -14.64 16.37
N VAL A 285 -9.70 -15.78 16.83
CA VAL A 285 -9.20 -16.88 16.00
C VAL A 285 -10.28 -17.27 14.99
N GLY A 286 -9.98 -17.17 13.71
CA GLY A 286 -10.83 -17.61 12.62
C GLY A 286 -10.23 -18.78 11.85
N PRO A 287 -10.83 -19.16 10.70
CA PRO A 287 -10.42 -20.33 9.93
C PRO A 287 -8.97 -20.30 9.41
N HIS A 288 -8.34 -19.12 9.35
CA HIS A 288 -6.97 -18.96 8.87
C HIS A 288 -5.90 -18.97 9.99
N ASP A 289 -6.31 -19.17 11.25
CA ASP A 289 -5.42 -19.12 12.41
C ASP A 289 -5.05 -20.52 12.91
N LYS A 290 -3.84 -20.66 13.47
CA LYS A 290 -3.48 -21.84 14.27
C LYS A 290 -4.06 -21.67 15.69
N PRO A 291 -4.88 -22.61 16.19
CA PRO A 291 -5.41 -22.54 17.56
C PRO A 291 -4.26 -22.54 18.59
N SER A 292 -4.40 -21.79 19.69
CA SER A 292 -3.55 -21.98 20.87
C SER A 292 -4.13 -23.04 21.81
N ASP A 293 -3.37 -23.44 22.83
CA ASP A 293 -3.82 -24.36 23.89
C ASP A 293 -4.95 -23.79 24.77
N ILE A 294 -5.32 -22.51 24.57
CA ILE A 294 -6.46 -21.85 25.22
C ILE A 294 -7.52 -21.55 24.14
N PRO A 295 -8.76 -22.10 24.26
CA PRO A 295 -9.83 -21.83 23.30
C PRO A 295 -10.05 -20.33 23.10
N LEU A 296 -10.23 -19.89 21.84
CA LEU A 296 -10.51 -18.51 21.40
C LEU A 296 -9.35 -17.49 21.48
N LEU A 297 -8.14 -17.88 21.89
CA LEU A 297 -6.96 -16.99 21.89
C LEU A 297 -5.93 -17.43 20.85
N ALA A 298 -5.38 -16.47 20.09
CA ALA A 298 -4.21 -16.69 19.24
C ALA A 298 -2.93 -16.61 20.08
N THR A 299 -1.87 -17.32 19.68
CA THR A 299 -0.55 -17.25 20.36
C THR A 299 0.12 -15.87 20.26
N ASN A 300 -0.35 -15.01 19.35
CA ASN A 300 0.12 -13.64 19.14
C ASN A 300 -0.73 -12.61 19.91
N TYR A 301 -0.50 -12.51 21.23
CA TYR A 301 -1.27 -11.61 22.10
C TYR A 301 -1.21 -10.12 21.69
N SER A 302 -0.08 -9.64 21.16
CA SER A 302 0.04 -8.25 20.69
C SER A 302 -0.79 -8.00 19.42
N GLY A 303 -0.86 -8.99 18.52
CA GLY A 303 -1.73 -8.95 17.35
C GLY A 303 -3.22 -8.88 17.69
N VAL A 304 -3.67 -9.59 18.72
CA VAL A 304 -5.08 -9.53 19.19
C VAL A 304 -5.42 -8.14 19.71
N GLY A 305 -4.57 -7.56 20.57
CA GLY A 305 -4.80 -6.22 21.13
C GLY A 305 -4.83 -5.12 20.05
N LEU A 306 -3.91 -5.18 19.09
CA LEU A 306 -3.90 -4.25 17.95
C LEU A 306 -5.11 -4.42 17.05
N GLU A 307 -5.57 -5.65 16.78
CA GLU A 307 -6.77 -5.88 15.96
C GLU A 307 -8.04 -5.33 16.63
N MET A 308 -8.19 -5.50 17.94
CA MET A 308 -9.31 -4.91 18.68
C MET A 308 -9.28 -3.39 18.62
N LEU A 309 -8.10 -2.78 18.74
CA LEU A 309 -7.94 -1.32 18.63
C LEU A 309 -8.25 -0.82 17.20
N SER A 310 -7.77 -1.52 16.18
CA SER A 310 -8.13 -1.26 14.79
C SER A 310 -9.65 -1.36 14.58
N ARG A 311 -10.29 -2.37 15.16
CA ARG A 311 -11.73 -2.57 15.05
C ARG A 311 -12.53 -1.41 15.63
N VAL A 312 -12.19 -0.97 16.84
CA VAL A 312 -12.88 0.15 17.49
C VAL A 312 -12.71 1.45 16.69
N THR A 313 -11.47 1.76 16.31
CA THR A 313 -11.18 3.01 15.58
C THR A 313 -11.79 3.02 14.18
N SER A 314 -11.79 1.89 13.48
CA SER A 314 -12.43 1.76 12.16
C SER A 314 -13.96 1.87 12.23
N GLN A 315 -14.62 1.33 13.27
CA GLN A 315 -16.06 1.53 13.50
C GLN A 315 -16.41 2.98 13.74
N GLN A 316 -15.66 3.66 14.60
CA GLN A 316 -15.86 5.07 14.87
C GLN A 316 -15.62 5.91 13.62
N PHE A 317 -14.60 5.58 12.82
CA PHE A 317 -14.35 6.22 11.54
C PHE A 317 -15.51 6.04 10.55
N ALA A 318 -16.08 4.85 10.42
CA ALA A 318 -17.25 4.62 9.57
C ALA A 318 -18.48 5.43 10.05
N VAL A 319 -18.71 5.54 11.36
CA VAL A 319 -19.75 6.41 11.92
C VAL A 319 -19.50 7.88 11.55
N GLN A 320 -18.26 8.33 11.61
CA GLN A 320 -17.88 9.69 11.26
C GLN A 320 -18.09 10.00 9.77
N LEU A 321 -17.73 9.07 8.88
CA LEU A 321 -18.03 9.17 7.45
C LEU A 321 -19.54 9.28 7.20
N ASN A 322 -20.34 8.40 7.84
CA ASN A 322 -21.80 8.43 7.72
C ASN A 322 -22.40 9.75 8.23
N ARG A 323 -21.92 10.28 9.36
CA ARG A 323 -22.36 11.60 9.88
C ARG A 323 -22.06 12.75 8.94
N LYS A 324 -20.99 12.64 8.14
CA LYS A 324 -20.59 13.64 7.14
C LYS A 324 -21.20 13.39 5.76
N GLY A 325 -21.96 12.32 5.57
CA GLY A 325 -22.52 11.95 4.27
C GLY A 325 -21.49 11.46 3.25
N ILE A 326 -20.34 10.94 3.71
CA ILE A 326 -19.25 10.48 2.85
C ILE A 326 -19.41 8.97 2.63
N PRO A 327 -19.61 8.49 1.39
CA PRO A 327 -19.75 7.07 1.13
C PRO A 327 -18.43 6.34 1.37
N GLY A 328 -18.49 5.23 2.11
CA GLY A 328 -17.37 4.33 2.31
C GLY A 328 -17.87 2.92 2.60
N GLN A 329 -17.14 1.91 2.12
CA GLN A 329 -17.44 0.52 2.41
C GLN A 329 -16.71 0.10 3.68
N ALA A 330 -17.45 -0.22 4.73
CA ALA A 330 -16.91 -0.77 5.96
C ALA A 330 -17.23 -2.28 6.05
N VAL A 331 -16.20 -3.12 6.08
CA VAL A 331 -16.31 -4.58 6.13
C VAL A 331 -15.76 -5.09 7.45
N TYR A 332 -16.65 -5.71 8.22
CA TYR A 332 -16.37 -6.13 9.57
C TYR A 332 -16.63 -7.62 9.72
N ARG A 333 -15.55 -8.41 9.72
CA ARG A 333 -15.67 -9.87 9.73
C ARG A 333 -15.99 -10.38 11.15
N PRO A 334 -16.75 -11.48 11.27
CA PRO A 334 -17.09 -12.09 12.56
C PRO A 334 -15.91 -12.79 13.23
N SER A 335 -14.81 -13.02 12.50
CA SER A 335 -13.53 -13.54 12.99
C SER A 335 -12.40 -13.00 12.13
N GLY A 336 -11.20 -12.88 12.67
CA GLY A 336 -10.03 -12.42 11.94
C GLY A 336 -8.97 -11.86 12.86
N THR A 337 -7.73 -12.30 12.66
CA THR A 337 -6.55 -11.84 13.40
C THR A 337 -5.70 -10.91 12.55
N HIS A 338 -4.78 -10.20 13.19
CA HIS A 338 -3.83 -9.29 12.56
C HIS A 338 -2.73 -10.05 11.79
N THR A 339 -3.11 -10.77 10.73
CA THR A 339 -2.23 -11.68 9.98
C THR A 339 -2.45 -11.64 8.45
N TRP A 340 -1.42 -12.07 7.71
CA TRP A 340 -1.34 -11.99 6.25
C TRP A 340 -2.50 -12.63 5.47
N PRO A 341 -3.01 -13.83 5.80
CA PRO A 341 -4.10 -14.42 5.03
C PRO A 341 -5.37 -13.57 5.02
N TYR A 342 -5.69 -12.89 6.12
CA TYR A 342 -6.86 -12.00 6.18
C TYR A 342 -6.62 -10.73 5.36
N TRP A 343 -5.42 -10.16 5.39
CA TRP A 343 -5.09 -8.98 4.58
C TRP A 343 -5.07 -9.28 3.08
N GLU A 344 -4.54 -10.44 2.68
CA GLU A 344 -4.62 -10.91 1.29
C GLU A 344 -6.09 -11.04 0.86
N PHE A 345 -6.91 -11.69 1.69
CA PHE A 345 -8.33 -11.85 1.40
C PHE A 345 -9.03 -10.50 1.24
N GLU A 346 -8.85 -9.56 2.17
CA GLU A 346 -9.50 -8.24 2.10
C GLU A 346 -9.00 -7.39 0.92
N MET A 347 -7.71 -7.50 0.55
CA MET A 347 -7.20 -6.91 -0.69
C MET A 347 -7.94 -7.46 -1.92
N MET A 348 -8.17 -8.77 -1.99
CA MET A 348 -8.94 -9.38 -3.08
C MET A 348 -10.40 -8.91 -3.09
N GLN A 349 -11.02 -8.71 -1.93
CA GLN A 349 -12.39 -8.21 -1.81
C GLN A 349 -12.51 -6.73 -2.19
N ALA A 350 -11.49 -5.92 -1.91
CA ALA A 350 -11.44 -4.50 -2.24
C ALA A 350 -11.21 -4.26 -3.75
N TRP A 351 -10.60 -5.21 -4.45
CA TRP A 351 -10.21 -5.05 -5.85
C TRP A 351 -11.33 -4.60 -6.80
N PRO A 352 -12.57 -5.15 -6.79
CA PRO A 352 -13.62 -4.67 -7.69
C PRO A 352 -13.94 -3.17 -7.51
N GLN A 353 -13.90 -2.67 -6.26
CA GLN A 353 -14.09 -1.26 -5.96
C GLN A 353 -12.87 -0.43 -6.40
N ALA A 354 -11.65 -0.91 -6.13
CA ALA A 354 -10.41 -0.29 -6.59
C ALA A 354 -10.40 -0.17 -8.13
N ALA A 355 -10.70 -1.27 -8.83
CA ALA A 355 -10.79 -1.33 -10.28
C ALA A 355 -11.81 -0.32 -10.82
N ALA A 356 -13.00 -0.20 -10.20
CA ALA A 356 -13.98 0.80 -10.61
C ALA A 356 -13.45 2.24 -10.45
N ALA A 357 -12.83 2.56 -9.31
CA ALA A 357 -12.26 3.87 -9.04
C ALA A 357 -11.04 4.21 -9.93
N LEU A 358 -10.30 3.20 -10.37
CA LEU A 358 -9.16 3.32 -11.28
C LEU A 358 -9.54 3.24 -12.77
N GLY A 359 -10.83 3.10 -13.10
CA GLY A 359 -11.30 3.03 -14.49
C GLY A 359 -11.08 1.67 -15.18
N LEU A 360 -10.89 0.60 -14.41
CA LEU A 360 -10.59 -0.76 -14.84
C LEU A 360 -11.76 -1.74 -14.69
N SER A 361 -12.98 -1.28 -14.44
CA SER A 361 -14.15 -2.17 -14.25
C SER A 361 -14.49 -3.06 -15.44
N ARG A 362 -14.01 -2.70 -16.65
CA ARG A 362 -14.14 -3.49 -17.88
C ARG A 362 -12.82 -4.15 -18.32
N ASP A 363 -11.78 -4.06 -17.49
CA ASP A 363 -10.53 -4.75 -17.77
C ASP A 363 -10.75 -6.25 -17.64
N ALA A 364 -10.48 -6.96 -18.72
CA ALA A 364 -10.62 -8.41 -18.79
C ALA A 364 -9.50 -8.95 -19.67
N VAL A 365 -9.03 -10.14 -19.33
CA VAL A 365 -8.08 -10.88 -20.17
C VAL A 365 -8.78 -11.25 -21.48
N ALA A 366 -8.43 -10.55 -22.55
CA ALA A 366 -8.88 -10.86 -23.90
C ALA A 366 -7.74 -11.56 -24.64
N CYS A 367 -7.62 -12.87 -24.47
CA CYS A 367 -6.52 -13.63 -25.07
C CYS A 367 -6.99 -14.86 -25.86
N ARG A 368 -6.32 -15.07 -27.01
CA ARG A 368 -6.34 -16.32 -27.77
C ARG A 368 -4.90 -16.66 -28.08
N VAL A 369 -4.48 -17.89 -27.74
CA VAL A 369 -3.13 -18.36 -28.07
C VAL A 369 -2.97 -18.36 -29.60
N ASP A 370 -1.95 -17.66 -30.09
CA ASP A 370 -1.65 -17.59 -31.52
C ASP A 370 -1.34 -18.99 -32.06
N GLY A 371 -1.82 -19.28 -33.28
CA GLY A 371 -1.66 -20.59 -33.89
C GLY A 371 -0.19 -21.04 -34.00
N ALA A 372 0.73 -20.10 -34.25
CA ALA A 372 2.16 -20.37 -34.30
C ALA A 372 2.75 -20.74 -32.92
N PHE A 373 2.12 -20.29 -31.84
CA PHE A 373 2.58 -20.53 -30.47
C PHE A 373 1.85 -21.70 -29.80
N ARG A 374 0.72 -22.14 -30.36
CA ARG A 374 -0.20 -23.11 -29.74
C ARG A 374 0.48 -24.43 -29.36
N LYS A 375 1.22 -25.04 -30.28
CA LYS A 375 1.92 -26.32 -30.00
C LYS A 375 2.92 -26.21 -28.85
N LEU A 376 3.68 -25.11 -28.80
CA LEU A 376 4.66 -24.88 -27.75
C LEU A 376 3.98 -24.60 -26.41
N TRP A 377 2.89 -23.83 -26.41
CA TRP A 377 2.10 -23.56 -25.21
C TRP A 377 1.42 -24.83 -24.67
N ASP A 378 0.76 -25.64 -25.52
CA ASP A 378 0.07 -26.86 -25.07
C ASP A 378 1.03 -27.82 -24.35
N ALA A 379 2.30 -27.87 -24.81
CA ALA A 379 3.36 -28.68 -24.19
C ALA A 379 3.92 -28.09 -22.87
N ASN A 380 3.72 -26.80 -22.59
CA ASN A 380 4.31 -26.09 -21.44
C ASN A 380 3.26 -25.34 -20.59
N LYS A 381 1.97 -25.65 -20.75
CA LYS A 381 0.86 -24.87 -20.14
C LYS A 381 0.90 -24.85 -18.61
N GLY A 382 1.44 -25.90 -17.99
CA GLY A 382 1.59 -25.99 -16.54
C GLY A 382 2.55 -24.94 -15.98
N ASP A 383 3.67 -24.75 -16.67
CA ASP A 383 4.73 -23.83 -16.24
C ASP A 383 4.47 -22.40 -16.74
N LEU A 384 4.02 -22.26 -17.98
CA LEU A 384 3.83 -20.95 -18.63
C LEU A 384 2.50 -20.28 -18.22
N GLY A 385 1.50 -21.09 -17.87
CA GLY A 385 0.16 -20.67 -17.46
C GLY A 385 -0.73 -20.19 -18.61
N GLY A 386 -1.86 -19.56 -18.25
CA GLY A 386 -2.82 -19.02 -19.22
C GLY A 386 -2.25 -17.85 -20.02
N CYS A 387 -2.78 -17.63 -21.23
CA CYS A 387 -2.44 -16.42 -21.99
C CYS A 387 -2.96 -15.18 -21.27
N LEU A 388 -2.26 -14.07 -21.45
CA LEU A 388 -2.64 -12.76 -20.89
C LEU A 388 -3.01 -11.78 -22.00
N THR A 389 -2.33 -11.85 -23.14
CA THR A 389 -2.52 -10.92 -24.26
C THR A 389 -2.76 -11.68 -25.56
N PRO A 390 -3.32 -11.04 -26.60
CA PRO A 390 -3.17 -11.49 -27.98
C PRO A 390 -1.69 -11.43 -28.39
N ALA A 391 -1.29 -12.17 -29.43
CA ALA A 391 0.05 -11.98 -29.99
C ALA A 391 0.20 -10.57 -30.59
N TYR A 392 1.35 -9.94 -30.34
CA TYR A 392 1.67 -8.58 -30.76
C TYR A 392 3.02 -8.53 -31.46
N GLY A 393 3.24 -7.46 -32.23
CA GLY A 393 4.47 -7.28 -33.01
C GLY A 393 5.66 -6.91 -32.12
N VAL A 394 6.80 -7.53 -32.40
CA VAL A 394 8.11 -7.19 -31.82
C VAL A 394 9.15 -7.12 -32.94
N PRO A 395 10.31 -6.46 -32.76
CA PRO A 395 11.36 -6.47 -33.77
C PRO A 395 11.70 -7.90 -34.21
N GLY A 396 11.60 -8.17 -35.51
CA GLY A 396 11.91 -9.48 -36.10
C GLY A 396 10.87 -10.58 -35.90
N GLY A 397 9.67 -10.30 -35.38
CA GLY A 397 8.60 -11.30 -35.28
C GLY A 397 7.40 -10.90 -34.43
N LYS A 398 6.83 -11.88 -33.71
CA LYS A 398 5.75 -11.68 -32.76
C LYS A 398 6.16 -12.15 -31.37
N ALA A 399 5.45 -11.65 -30.36
CA ALA A 399 5.48 -12.20 -29.03
C ALA A 399 4.06 -12.32 -28.46
N GLN A 400 3.87 -13.15 -27.44
CA GLN A 400 2.62 -13.26 -26.71
C GLN A 400 2.90 -13.48 -25.22
N ASP A 401 2.23 -12.72 -24.37
CA ASP A 401 2.39 -12.80 -22.92
C ASP A 401 1.50 -13.89 -22.33
N PHE A 402 2.07 -14.61 -21.37
CA PHE A 402 1.42 -15.62 -20.55
C PHE A 402 1.72 -15.34 -19.09
N ALA A 403 0.95 -15.97 -18.19
CA ALA A 403 1.03 -15.75 -16.75
C ALA A 403 2.47 -15.68 -16.21
N ASN A 404 3.33 -16.63 -16.62
CA ASN A 404 4.67 -16.81 -16.03
C ASN A 404 5.82 -16.53 -17.01
N GLY A 405 5.54 -16.02 -18.20
CA GLY A 405 6.57 -15.65 -19.17
C GLY A 405 6.00 -15.29 -20.54
N ARG A 406 6.86 -15.37 -21.56
CA ARG A 406 6.52 -14.95 -22.92
C ARG A 406 7.01 -15.92 -23.97
N ILE A 407 6.19 -16.15 -24.99
CA ILE A 407 6.63 -16.83 -26.21
C ILE A 407 7.01 -15.77 -27.24
N PHE A 408 8.16 -15.96 -27.88
CA PHE A 408 8.64 -15.12 -28.98
C PHE A 408 8.79 -15.96 -30.25
N THR A 409 8.64 -15.33 -31.41
CA THR A 409 9.16 -15.87 -32.67
C THR A 409 10.69 -15.97 -32.59
N GLY A 410 11.23 -17.18 -32.80
CA GLY A 410 12.66 -17.43 -32.90
C GLY A 410 13.07 -17.91 -34.30
N PRO A 411 14.37 -17.91 -34.64
CA PRO A 411 14.87 -18.34 -35.96
C PRO A 411 14.53 -19.79 -36.31
N LYS A 412 14.47 -20.66 -35.29
CA LYS A 412 14.13 -22.08 -35.40
C LYS A 412 12.77 -22.37 -34.77
N GLY A 413 11.78 -21.52 -35.07
CA GLY A 413 10.44 -21.56 -34.47
C GLY A 413 10.36 -20.88 -33.10
N PRO A 414 9.16 -20.86 -32.49
CA PRO A 414 8.90 -20.11 -31.26
C PRO A 414 9.74 -20.59 -30.07
N LYS A 415 10.05 -19.68 -29.15
CA LYS A 415 10.83 -19.94 -27.93
C LYS A 415 10.22 -19.25 -26.72
N ILE A 416 10.33 -19.91 -25.57
CA ILE A 416 9.86 -19.41 -24.27
C ILE A 416 11.02 -18.68 -23.57
N VAL A 417 10.72 -17.53 -22.99
CA VAL A 417 11.60 -16.82 -22.06
C VAL A 417 10.79 -16.43 -20.81
N THR A 418 11.30 -16.77 -19.64
CA THR A 418 10.58 -16.79 -18.36
C THR A 418 11.44 -16.25 -17.22
N GLY A 419 10.82 -15.95 -16.07
CA GLY A 419 11.51 -15.65 -14.82
C GLY A 419 12.56 -14.54 -14.92
N ALA A 420 13.63 -14.69 -14.14
CA ALA A 420 14.72 -13.70 -14.07
C ALA A 420 15.41 -13.50 -15.43
N ILE A 421 15.58 -14.58 -16.22
CA ILE A 421 16.12 -14.48 -17.58
C ILE A 421 15.24 -13.57 -18.44
N GLY A 422 13.90 -13.69 -18.34
CA GLY A 422 12.95 -12.79 -19.00
C GLY A 422 13.11 -11.34 -18.56
N GLY A 423 13.31 -11.10 -17.27
CA GLY A 423 13.61 -9.77 -16.73
C GLY A 423 14.90 -9.18 -17.31
N ALA A 424 16.00 -9.93 -17.29
CA ALA A 424 17.26 -9.51 -17.89
C ALA A 424 17.15 -9.31 -19.41
N TYR A 425 16.34 -10.11 -20.10
CA TYR A 425 16.10 -9.94 -21.53
C TYR A 425 15.33 -8.65 -21.83
N VAL A 426 14.33 -8.29 -21.02
CA VAL A 426 13.65 -6.99 -21.09
C VAL A 426 14.64 -5.86 -20.84
N ALA A 427 15.45 -5.94 -19.80
CA ALA A 427 16.48 -4.95 -19.48
C ALA A 427 17.51 -4.77 -20.62
N ALA A 428 17.77 -5.83 -21.38
CA ALA A 428 18.67 -5.81 -22.54
C ALA A 428 18.01 -5.30 -23.84
N GLY A 429 16.75 -4.87 -23.81
CA GLY A 429 16.01 -4.34 -24.96
C GLY A 429 15.17 -5.38 -25.72
N GLY A 430 15.05 -6.61 -25.20
CA GLY A 430 14.28 -7.68 -25.82
C GLY A 430 14.75 -8.03 -27.24
N PRO A 431 13.84 -8.41 -28.16
CA PRO A 431 14.19 -8.79 -29.54
C PRO A 431 14.85 -7.71 -30.38
N GLY A 432 14.59 -6.43 -30.08
CA GLY A 432 15.25 -5.30 -30.73
C GLY A 432 16.56 -4.89 -30.07
N GLY A 433 16.90 -5.53 -28.95
CA GLY A 433 18.10 -5.27 -28.17
C GLY A 433 19.33 -6.00 -28.69
N ARG A 434 20.42 -5.85 -27.94
CA ARG A 434 21.76 -6.36 -28.33
C ARG A 434 21.86 -7.88 -28.46
N LEU A 435 20.92 -8.63 -27.88
CA LEU A 435 20.89 -10.10 -27.90
C LEU A 435 20.14 -10.67 -29.11
N GLY A 436 19.26 -9.89 -29.75
CA GLY A 436 18.36 -10.37 -30.78
C GLY A 436 17.28 -11.32 -30.25
N LYS A 437 16.69 -12.15 -31.11
CA LYS A 437 15.61 -13.09 -30.75
C LYS A 437 16.13 -14.30 -29.98
N PRO A 438 15.29 -14.94 -29.15
CA PRO A 438 15.65 -16.20 -28.51
C PRO A 438 15.79 -17.34 -29.53
N VAL A 439 16.81 -18.17 -29.33
CA VAL A 439 17.16 -19.33 -30.15
C VAL A 439 16.91 -20.65 -29.39
N SER A 440 16.93 -20.63 -28.06
CA SER A 440 16.58 -21.76 -27.19
C SER A 440 15.44 -21.40 -26.24
N ASN A 441 14.80 -22.43 -25.67
CA ASN A 441 14.04 -22.29 -24.43
C ASN A 441 15.02 -22.21 -23.25
N GLU A 442 14.51 -22.07 -22.03
CA GLU A 442 15.31 -22.14 -20.83
C GLU A 442 15.84 -23.58 -20.63
N GLU A 443 17.16 -23.73 -20.54
CA GLU A 443 17.87 -25.00 -20.41
C GLU A 443 18.75 -24.99 -19.15
N PRO A 444 19.05 -26.16 -18.53
CA PRO A 444 20.01 -26.21 -17.43
C PRO A 444 21.43 -25.83 -17.90
N THR A 445 22.18 -25.14 -17.05
CA THR A 445 23.62 -24.91 -17.29
C THR A 445 24.39 -26.24 -17.25
N ARG A 446 25.58 -26.29 -17.86
CA ARG A 446 26.41 -27.50 -17.92
C ARG A 446 26.79 -28.06 -16.54
N ASP A 447 26.94 -27.19 -15.55
CA ASP A 447 27.23 -27.57 -14.17
C ASP A 447 25.97 -27.93 -13.35
N GLY A 448 24.78 -27.81 -13.95
CA GLY A 448 23.49 -28.09 -13.33
C GLY A 448 23.06 -27.08 -12.25
N LYS A 449 23.86 -26.03 -11.99
CA LYS A 449 23.63 -25.08 -10.90
C LYS A 449 22.75 -23.89 -11.27
N GLY A 450 22.42 -23.75 -12.56
CA GLY A 450 21.69 -22.61 -13.08
C GLY A 450 20.83 -22.93 -14.29
N ARG A 451 20.35 -21.87 -14.91
CA ARG A 451 19.54 -21.89 -16.14
C ARG A 451 20.15 -20.99 -17.19
N VAL A 452 19.89 -21.27 -18.47
CA VAL A 452 20.38 -20.48 -19.60
C VAL A 452 19.35 -20.39 -20.72
N ASN A 453 19.20 -19.22 -21.31
CA ASN A 453 18.61 -19.04 -22.64
C ASN A 453 19.69 -18.54 -23.60
N TYR A 454 19.68 -19.07 -24.82
CA TYR A 454 20.48 -18.59 -25.94
C TYR A 454 19.66 -17.68 -26.84
N PHE A 455 20.32 -16.64 -27.35
CA PHE A 455 19.80 -15.64 -28.26
C PHE A 455 20.70 -15.56 -29.50
N GLU A 456 20.26 -14.85 -30.55
CA GLU A 456 21.00 -14.74 -31.81
C GLU A 456 22.44 -14.21 -31.63
N HIS A 457 22.64 -13.35 -30.63
CA HIS A 457 23.92 -12.65 -30.39
C HIS A 457 24.38 -12.76 -28.93
N GLY A 458 24.06 -13.86 -28.25
CA GLY A 458 24.54 -14.09 -26.89
C GLY A 458 23.70 -15.08 -26.09
N ARG A 459 23.85 -15.04 -24.77
CA ARG A 459 23.09 -15.85 -23.82
C ARG A 459 22.83 -15.07 -22.54
N ILE A 460 21.81 -15.49 -21.81
CA ILE A 460 21.57 -15.05 -20.44
C ILE A 460 21.60 -16.28 -19.55
N THR A 461 22.47 -16.27 -18.54
CA THR A 461 22.53 -17.30 -17.50
C THR A 461 21.91 -16.79 -16.22
N TRP A 462 21.35 -17.68 -15.41
CA TRP A 462 20.83 -17.37 -14.09
C TRP A 462 21.27 -18.42 -13.07
N THR A 463 21.70 -17.96 -11.88
CA THR A 463 21.90 -18.82 -10.70
C THR A 463 21.22 -18.19 -9.48
N ALA A 464 20.89 -19.01 -8.48
CA ALA A 464 20.32 -18.52 -7.22
C ALA A 464 21.30 -17.62 -6.43
N LYS A 465 22.61 -17.80 -6.63
CA LYS A 465 23.66 -17.07 -5.92
C LYS A 465 23.97 -15.73 -6.58
N ASP A 466 24.12 -15.74 -7.91
CA ASP A 466 24.71 -14.62 -8.65
C ASP A 466 23.66 -13.85 -9.46
N GLY A 467 22.41 -14.34 -9.50
CA GLY A 467 21.35 -13.74 -10.29
C GLY A 467 21.58 -13.95 -11.79
N THR A 468 21.16 -12.98 -12.60
CA THR A 468 21.27 -13.05 -14.06
C THR A 468 22.56 -12.42 -14.56
N GLU A 469 23.24 -13.11 -15.47
CA GLU A 469 24.41 -12.61 -16.19
C GLU A 469 24.12 -12.61 -17.71
N VAL A 470 24.39 -11.49 -18.37
CA VAL A 470 24.20 -11.33 -19.82
C VAL A 470 25.55 -11.40 -20.50
N LEU A 471 25.75 -12.44 -21.32
CA LEU A 471 26.99 -12.69 -22.07
C LEU A 471 26.72 -12.57 -23.57
N LYS A 472 27.60 -11.85 -24.28
CA LYS A 472 27.49 -11.66 -25.74
C LYS A 472 28.34 -12.68 -26.47
#